data_AF-A0A7C3YB46-F1
#
_entry.id   AF-A0A7C3YB46-F1
#
_cell.length_a   1.000
_cell.length_b   1.000
_cell.length_c   1.000
_cell.angle_alpha   90.00
_cell.angle_beta   90.00
_cell.angle_gamma   90.00
#
_symmetry.space_group_name_H-M   'P 1'
#
loop_
_entity.id
_entity.type
_entity.pdbx_description
1 polymer ?
#
loop_
_entity_poly.entity_id
_entity_poly.type
_entity_poly.pdbx_seq_one_letter_code
_entity_poly.pdbx_strand_id
1 'polypeptide(L)' 'MEDEIIREIKNELIKDKKFRNELSVALIKEILESNDMNISEKEVNKKVKRLFNELVDIKLKQKNILVES' A
#
# COMPACT_ATOMS: atom_id res chain seq x y z
N MET A 1 -9.98 -11.37 16.00
CA MET A 1 -11.01 -10.33 15.80
C MET A 1 -10.38 -9.11 15.12
N GLU A 2 -9.28 -8.55 15.64
CA GLU A 2 -8.54 -7.45 14.97
C GLU A 2 -7.98 -7.83 13.58
N ASP A 3 -7.41 -9.03 13.43
CA ASP A 3 -6.88 -9.51 12.14
C ASP A 3 -7.95 -9.62 11.03
N GLU A 4 -9.20 -9.92 11.41
CA GLU A 4 -10.33 -10.00 10.47
C GLU A 4 -10.74 -8.62 9.97
N ILE A 5 -10.80 -7.64 10.86
CA ILE A 5 -11.12 -6.24 10.53
C ILE A 5 -10.05 -5.66 9.61
N ILE A 6 -8.77 -5.89 9.90
CA ILE A 6 -7.66 -5.43 9.05
C ILE A 6 -7.75 -6.09 7.66
N ARG A 7 -8.10 -7.38 7.59
CA ARG A 7 -8.27 -8.10 6.32
C ARG A 7 -9.42 -7.52 5.49
N GLU A 8 -10.56 -7.23 6.11
CA GLU A 8 -11.69 -6.60 5.42
C GLU A 8 -11.34 -5.20 4.90
N ILE A 9 -10.66 -4.39 5.70
CA ILE A 9 -10.23 -3.05 5.27
C ILE A 9 -9.25 -3.14 4.10
N LYS A 10 -8.30 -4.07 4.15
CA LYS A 10 -7.38 -4.32 3.01
C LYS A 10 -8.15 -4.69 1.75
N ASN A 11 -9.15 -5.57 1.87
CA ASN A 11 -9.98 -5.96 0.73
C ASN A 11 -10.79 -4.79 0.15
N GLU A 12 -11.33 -3.91 0.99
CA GLU A 12 -12.07 -2.72 0.54
C GLU A 12 -11.13 -1.67 -0.10
N LEU A 13 -9.94 -1.46 0.47
CA LEU A 13 -8.95 -0.55 -0.11
C LEU A 13 -8.43 -1.03 -1.47
N ILE A 14 -8.25 -2.35 -1.66
CA ILE A 14 -7.89 -2.89 -2.97
C ILE A 14 -9.00 -2.64 -4.01
N LYS A 15 -10.27 -2.59 -3.60
CA LYS A 15 -11.41 -2.27 -4.50
C LYS A 15 -11.54 -0.77 -4.79
N ASP A 16 -11.00 0.10 -3.94
CA ASP A 16 -10.99 1.55 -4.16
C ASP A 16 -10.03 1.94 -5.30
N LYS A 17 -10.59 2.51 -6.38
CA LYS A 17 -9.82 2.99 -7.54
C LYS A 17 -8.84 4.10 -7.16
N LYS A 18 -9.22 5.01 -6.26
CA LYS A 18 -8.35 6.11 -5.83
C LYS A 18 -7.15 5.56 -5.07
N PHE A 19 -7.37 4.60 -4.18
CA PHE A 19 -6.30 3.91 -3.46
C PHE A 19 -5.36 3.16 -4.41
N ARG A 20 -5.89 2.40 -5.39
CA ARG A 20 -5.04 1.73 -6.40
C ARG A 20 -4.20 2.72 -7.20
N ASN A 21 -4.78 3.87 -7.57
CA ASN A 21 -4.03 4.92 -8.26
C ASN A 21 -2.92 5.52 -7.38
N GLU A 22 -3.20 5.81 -6.10
CA GLU A 22 -2.20 6.28 -5.13
C GLU A 22 -1.03 5.28 -5.02
N LEU A 23 -1.34 3.98 -4.92
CA LEU A 23 -0.33 2.91 -4.87
C LEU A 23 0.51 2.84 -6.16
N SER A 24 -0.12 2.89 -7.33
CA SER A 24 0.59 2.86 -8.61
C SER A 24 1.50 4.09 -8.79
N VAL A 25 1.04 5.27 -8.42
CA VAL A 25 1.85 6.50 -8.49
C VAL A 25 3.05 6.42 -7.56
N ALA A 26 2.87 5.93 -6.32
CA ALA A 26 3.96 5.75 -5.37
C ALA A 26 5.01 4.76 -5.89
N LEU A 27 4.58 3.63 -6.47
CA LEU A 27 5.48 2.65 -7.07
C LEU A 27 6.27 3.22 -8.24
N ILE A 28 5.60 3.91 -9.17
CA ILE A 28 6.24 4.54 -10.34
C ILE A 28 7.28 5.55 -9.87
N LYS A 29 6.95 6.38 -8.88
CA LYS A 29 7.87 7.36 -8.31
C LYS A 29 9.12 6.69 -7.74
N GLU A 30 8.97 5.63 -6.94
CA GLU A 30 10.10 4.91 -6.35
C GLU A 30 11.00 4.25 -7.41
N ILE A 31 10.41 3.69 -8.48
CA ILE A 31 11.17 3.10 -9.59
C ILE A 31 11.96 4.19 -10.31
N LEU A 32 11.32 5.32 -10.64
CA LEU A 32 11.99 6.44 -11.30
C LEU A 32 13.12 7.04 -10.44
N GLU A 33 12.92 7.19 -9.13
CA GLU A 33 13.95 7.69 -8.20
C GLU A 33 15.12 6.73 -8.05
N SER A 34 14.88 5.41 -8.15
CA SER A 34 15.95 4.40 -8.08
C SER A 34 16.84 4.35 -9.32
N ASN A 35 16.45 5.01 -10.42
CA ASN A 35 17.08 4.89 -11.75
C ASN A 35 17.22 3.43 -12.24
N ASP A 36 16.50 2.49 -11.64
CA ASP A 36 16.58 1.06 -11.94
C ASP A 36 15.49 0.67 -12.94
N MET A 37 15.78 0.91 -14.23
CA MET A 37 14.88 0.55 -15.32
C MET A 37 14.83 -0.97 -15.59
N ASN A 38 15.73 -1.75 -15.01
CA ASN A 38 15.78 -3.22 -15.13
C ASN A 38 15.34 -3.92 -13.84
N ILE A 39 14.32 -3.35 -13.18
CA ILE A 39 13.75 -3.95 -11.98
C ILE A 39 13.06 -5.28 -12.30
N SER A 40 13.41 -6.33 -11.56
CA SER A 40 12.75 -7.63 -11.69
C SER A 40 11.32 -7.60 -11.13
N GLU A 41 10.44 -8.44 -11.67
CA GLU A 41 9.08 -8.63 -11.15
C GLU A 41 9.06 -8.94 -9.65
N LYS A 42 10.04 -9.73 -9.16
CA LYS A 42 10.19 -10.07 -7.74
C LYS A 42 10.42 -8.81 -6.89
N GLU A 43 11.25 -7.89 -7.34
CA GLU A 43 11.51 -6.63 -6.65
C GLU A 43 10.31 -5.68 -6.71
N VAL A 44 9.62 -5.61 -7.85
CA VAL A 44 8.36 -4.88 -7.98
C VAL A 44 7.34 -5.39 -6.94
N ASN A 45 7.14 -6.71 -6.86
CA ASN A 45 6.20 -7.32 -5.92
C ASN A 45 6.54 -7.02 -4.45
N LYS A 46 7.83 -7.00 -4.09
CA LYS A 46 8.26 -6.58 -2.74
C LYS A 46 7.91 -5.12 -2.46
N LYS A 47 8.21 -4.21 -3.41
CA LYS A 47 7.91 -2.78 -3.27
C LYS A 47 6.41 -2.53 -3.16
N VAL A 48 5.60 -3.16 -4.03
CA VAL A 48 4.13 -3.09 -3.97
C VAL A 48 3.61 -3.54 -2.61
N LYS A 49 4.08 -4.68 -2.09
CA LYS A 49 3.62 -5.19 -0.78
C LYS A 49 3.96 -4.22 0.36
N ARG A 50 5.16 -3.64 0.34
CA ARG A 50 5.60 -2.63 1.31
C ARG A 50 4.73 -1.37 1.24
N LEU A 51 4.62 -0.76 0.06
CA LEU A 51 3.83 0.45 -0.17
C LEU A 51 2.35 0.25 0.15
N PHE A 52 1.79 -0.92 -0.18
CA PHE A 52 0.42 -1.26 0.16
C PHE A 52 0.19 -1.22 1.66
N ASN A 53 1.05 -1.86 2.45
CA ASN A 53 0.93 -1.86 3.91
C ASN A 53 1.08 -0.44 4.48
N GLU A 54 2.08 0.33 4.00
CA GLU A 54 2.28 1.72 4.44
C GLU A 54 1.04 2.60 4.18
N LEU A 55 0.45 2.49 2.99
CA LEU A 55 -0.75 3.25 2.64
C LEU A 55 -1.98 2.78 3.43
N VAL A 56 -2.13 1.48 3.67
CA VAL A 56 -3.19 0.94 4.54
C VAL A 56 -3.05 1.51 5.95
N ASP A 57 -1.85 1.50 6.52
CA ASP A 57 -1.59 2.03 7.87
C ASP A 57 -1.92 3.53 7.98
N ILE A 58 -1.53 4.33 6.98
CA ILE A 58 -1.90 5.75 6.90
C ILE A 58 -3.43 5.92 6.88
N LYS A 59 -4.15 5.16 6.06
CA LYS A 59 -5.62 5.26 5.96
C LYS A 59 -6.30 4.80 7.26
N LEU A 60 -5.79 3.75 7.90
CA LEU A 60 -6.29 3.25 9.18
C LEU A 60 -6.13 4.30 10.29
N LYS A 61 -4.96 4.96 10.34
CA LYS A 61 -4.71 6.10 11.26
C LYS A 61 -5.62 7.28 10.97
N GLN A 62 -5.79 7.67 9.70
CA GLN A 62 -6.71 8.75 9.31
C GLN A 62 -8.16 8.50 9.70
N LYS A 63 -8.59 7.23 9.71
CA LYS A 63 -9.93 6.84 10.16
C LYS A 63 -10.04 6.66 11.68
N ASN A 64 -8.99 6.95 12.46
CA ASN A 64 -8.89 6.69 13.90
C ASN A 64 -9.17 5.22 14.28
N ILE A 65 -8.92 4.27 13.37
CA ILE A 65 -9.14 2.83 13.62
C ILE A 65 -7.92 2.24 14.33
N LEU A 66 -6.72 2.76 14.06
CA LEU A 66 -5.52 2.50 14.86
C LEU A 66 -5.39 3.59 15.92
N VAL A 67 -5.78 3.29 17.16
CA VAL A 67 -5.43 4.12 18.32
C VAL A 67 -3.94 3.93 18.56
N GLU A 68 -3.17 5.03 18.58
CA GLU A 68 -1.76 5.00 18.95
C GLU A 68 -1.63 4.30 20.32
N SER A 69 -0.91 3.18 20.34
CA SER A 69 -0.37 2.60 21.58
C SER A 69 0.92 3.32 21.94
#